data_AF-A0A6A6E134-F1
#
_entry.id   AF-A0A6A6E134-F1
#
_cell.length_a   1.000
_cell.length_b   1.000
_cell.length_c   1.000
_cell.angle_alpha   90.00
_cell.angle_beta   90.00
_cell.angle_gamma   90.00
#
_symmetry.space_group_name_H-M   'P 1'
#
loop_
_entity.id
_entity.type
_entity.pdbx_description
1 polymer ?
#
loop_
_entity_poly.entity_id
_entity_poly.type
_entity_poly.pdbx_seq_one_letter_code
_entity_poly.pdbx_strand_id
1 'polypeptide(L)'
;LLYIGEYVVAKKISRSKIVARDRLLRPEHPNTLTSVSHLRSVLESQGKYEEAEAMHRRALQGREKVLGVEHPDTLTSMANLALMFWRQRRWKAAEDVEVRVMEMRKRVLGNEHPDTLMAMANLAFTLKSQNRSKEASCPLLY
;
A
#
# COMPACT_ATOMS: atom_id res chain seq x y z
N LEU A 1 11.80 28.10 -6.28
CA LEU A 1 10.43 28.49 -5.87
C LEU A 1 9.32 27.93 -6.78
N LEU A 2 9.55 27.70 -8.08
CA LEU A 2 8.57 27.07 -9.00
C LEU A 2 8.17 25.63 -8.61
N TYR A 3 9.11 24.82 -8.09
CA TYR A 3 8.90 23.40 -7.80
C TYR A 3 7.90 23.10 -6.67
N ILE A 4 7.80 23.99 -5.67
CA ILE A 4 6.88 23.80 -4.53
C ILE A 4 5.46 24.23 -4.91
N GLY A 5 5.33 25.28 -5.73
CA GLY A 5 4.03 25.78 -6.21
C GLY A 5 3.33 24.78 -7.12
N GLU A 6 4.04 24.20 -8.09
CA GLU A 6 3.47 23.18 -8.99
C GLU A 6 3.02 21.93 -8.23
N TYR A 7 3.75 21.54 -7.20
CA TYR A 7 3.39 20.40 -6.37
C TYR A 7 2.08 20.64 -5.59
N VAL A 8 1.92 21.81 -4.98
CA VAL A 8 0.70 22.17 -4.24
C VAL A 8 -0.51 22.20 -5.19
N VAL A 9 -0.31 22.75 -6.39
CA VAL A 9 -1.32 22.77 -7.45
C VAL A 9 -1.66 21.35 -7.91
N ALA A 10 -0.66 20.49 -8.16
CA ALA A 10 -0.86 19.09 -8.54
C ALA A 10 -1.60 18.29 -7.45
N LYS A 11 -1.30 18.53 -6.17
CA LYS A 11 -2.03 17.93 -5.04
C LYS A 11 -3.50 18.36 -5.02
N LYS A 12 -3.77 19.66 -5.22
CA LYS A 12 -5.13 20.23 -5.22
C LYS A 12 -5.95 19.73 -6.43
N ILE A 13 -5.32 19.64 -7.60
CA ILE A 13 -5.93 19.07 -8.82
C ILE A 13 -6.20 17.59 -8.64
N SER A 14 -5.26 16.82 -8.08
CA SER A 14 -5.44 15.38 -7.85
C SER A 14 -6.52 15.09 -6.83
N ARG A 15 -6.56 15.84 -5.70
CA ARG A 15 -7.66 15.77 -4.73
C ARG A 15 -9.00 16.13 -5.37
N SER A 16 -9.08 17.22 -6.11
CA SER A 16 -10.32 17.65 -6.77
C SER A 16 -10.78 16.64 -7.82
N LYS A 17 -9.85 16.03 -8.57
CA LYS A 17 -10.14 14.93 -9.50
C LYS A 17 -10.68 13.70 -8.80
N ILE A 18 -10.13 13.31 -7.64
CA ILE A 18 -10.64 12.17 -6.86
C ILE A 18 -12.05 12.48 -6.35
N VAL A 19 -12.29 13.65 -5.77
CA VAL A 19 -13.62 14.05 -5.26
C VAL A 19 -14.65 14.15 -6.39
N ALA A 20 -14.27 14.73 -7.54
CA ALA A 20 -15.14 14.81 -8.70
C ALA A 20 -15.45 13.42 -9.28
N ARG A 21 -14.47 12.50 -9.27
CA ARG A 21 -14.64 11.13 -9.76
C ARG A 21 -15.42 10.26 -8.78
N ASP A 22 -15.24 10.40 -7.47
CA ASP A 22 -16.08 9.76 -6.43
C ASP A 22 -17.57 10.12 -6.61
N ARG A 23 -17.87 11.30 -7.17
CA ARG A 23 -19.24 11.75 -7.49
C ARG A 23 -19.79 11.23 -8.82
N LEU A 24 -18.93 10.86 -9.78
CA LEU A 24 -19.33 10.57 -11.17
C LEU A 24 -19.13 9.11 -11.59
N LEU A 25 -18.16 8.45 -11.00
CA LEU A 25 -17.74 7.07 -11.29
C LEU A 25 -17.75 6.35 -9.95
N ARG A 26 -18.37 5.17 -9.88
CA ARG A 26 -18.29 4.35 -8.67
C ARG A 26 -16.82 4.26 -8.22
N PRO A 27 -16.52 4.28 -6.90
CA PRO A 27 -15.16 4.38 -6.36
C PRO A 27 -14.21 3.26 -6.82
N GLU A 28 -14.75 2.23 -7.49
CA GLU A 28 -14.03 1.11 -8.09
C GLU A 28 -13.41 1.37 -9.46
N HIS A 29 -13.69 2.51 -10.11
CA HIS A 29 -13.22 2.72 -11.47
C HIS A 29 -11.67 2.73 -11.53
N PRO A 30 -11.02 1.95 -12.42
CA PRO A 30 -9.57 1.80 -12.50
C PRO A 30 -8.81 3.14 -12.53
N ASN A 31 -9.35 4.13 -13.25
CA ASN A 31 -8.76 5.48 -13.33
C ASN A 31 -8.79 6.27 -12.01
N THR A 32 -9.77 6.02 -11.14
CA THR A 32 -9.83 6.60 -9.78
C THR A 32 -8.76 5.96 -8.90
N LEU A 33 -8.57 4.65 -9.02
CA LEU A 33 -7.55 3.89 -8.30
C LEU A 33 -6.12 4.30 -8.68
N THR A 34 -5.84 4.52 -9.96
CA THR A 34 -4.54 5.03 -10.44
C THR A 34 -4.25 6.45 -9.93
N SER A 35 -5.28 7.30 -9.86
CA SER A 35 -5.15 8.67 -9.34
C SER A 35 -4.85 8.69 -7.83
N VAL A 36 -5.47 7.80 -7.06
CA VAL A 36 -5.17 7.60 -5.63
C VAL A 36 -3.74 7.10 -5.44
N SER A 37 -3.30 6.14 -6.25
CA SER A 37 -1.92 5.63 -6.20
C SER A 37 -0.86 6.69 -6.49
N HIS A 38 -1.10 7.60 -7.45
CA HIS A 38 -0.19 8.72 -7.69
C HIS A 38 -0.15 9.72 -6.53
N LEU A 39 -1.31 10.15 -6.03
CA LEU A 39 -1.38 11.07 -4.90
C LEU A 39 -0.72 10.50 -3.64
N ARG A 40 -0.77 9.19 -3.49
CA ARG A 40 -0.16 8.44 -2.40
C ARG A 40 1.37 8.42 -2.47
N SER A 41 1.96 8.14 -3.63
CA SER A 41 3.42 8.22 -3.84
C SER A 41 3.95 9.64 -3.55
N VAL A 42 3.15 10.63 -3.92
CA VAL A 42 3.38 12.06 -3.67
C VAL A 42 3.36 12.33 -2.15
N LEU A 43 2.38 11.84 -1.40
CA LEU A 43 2.33 12.02 0.06
C LEU A 43 3.46 11.29 0.82
N GLU A 44 3.85 10.09 0.36
CA GLU A 44 5.00 9.37 0.90
C GLU A 44 6.29 10.19 0.76
N SER A 45 6.50 10.84 -0.39
CA SER A 45 7.68 11.69 -0.60
C SER A 45 7.68 12.97 0.26
N GLN A 46 6.56 13.31 0.90
CA GLN A 46 6.41 14.45 1.81
C GLN A 46 6.40 14.06 3.28
N GLY A 47 6.57 12.78 3.61
CA GLY A 47 6.47 12.30 4.99
C GLY A 47 5.07 12.35 5.58
N LYS A 48 4.02 12.54 4.76
CA LYS A 48 2.62 12.58 5.18
C LYS A 48 2.00 11.19 5.21
N TYR A 49 2.63 10.33 6.01
CA TYR A 49 2.33 8.90 6.07
C TYR A 49 0.92 8.59 6.59
N GLU A 50 0.40 9.37 7.53
CA GLU A 50 -0.95 9.19 8.11
C GLU A 50 -2.06 9.50 7.09
N GLU A 51 -1.92 10.59 6.32
CA GLU A 51 -2.85 10.92 5.22
C GLU A 51 -2.86 9.81 4.15
N ALA A 52 -1.68 9.24 3.84
CA ALA A 52 -1.54 8.14 2.89
C ALA A 52 -2.14 6.83 3.42
N GLU A 53 -1.97 6.53 4.71
CA GLU A 53 -2.55 5.36 5.38
C GLU A 53 -4.08 5.40 5.38
N ALA A 54 -4.66 6.55 5.74
CA ALA A 54 -6.09 6.74 5.77
C ALA A 54 -6.72 6.55 4.37
N MET A 55 -6.08 7.09 3.33
CA MET A 55 -6.54 6.89 1.95
C MET A 55 -6.42 5.44 1.50
N HIS A 56 -5.36 4.73 1.87
CA HIS A 56 -5.21 3.31 1.60
C HIS A 56 -6.32 2.47 2.23
N ARG A 57 -6.59 2.67 3.52
CA ARG A 57 -7.65 1.93 4.23
C ARG A 57 -9.01 2.17 3.60
N ARG A 58 -9.33 3.43 3.28
CA ARG A 58 -10.60 3.77 2.62
C ARG A 58 -10.72 3.12 1.24
N ALA A 59 -9.66 3.16 0.42
CA ALA A 59 -9.65 2.51 -0.89
C ALA A 59 -9.72 0.99 -0.80
N LEU A 60 -9.13 0.39 0.25
CA LEU A 60 -9.20 -1.04 0.50
C LEU A 60 -10.64 -1.45 0.88
N GLN A 61 -11.26 -0.76 1.83
CA GLN A 61 -12.65 -1.02 2.24
C GLN A 61 -13.63 -0.90 1.06
N GLY A 62 -13.44 0.09 0.19
CA GLY A 62 -14.24 0.24 -1.03
C GLY A 62 -14.10 -0.96 -1.96
N ARG A 63 -12.86 -1.43 -2.20
CA ARG A 63 -12.60 -2.60 -3.04
C ARG A 63 -13.12 -3.90 -2.43
N GLU A 64 -12.92 -4.10 -1.13
CA GLU A 64 -13.46 -5.27 -0.41
C GLU A 64 -14.99 -5.35 -0.54
N LYS A 65 -15.68 -4.21 -0.46
CA LYS A 65 -17.13 -4.16 -0.56
C LYS A 65 -17.65 -4.48 -1.96
N VAL A 66 -16.93 -4.13 -3.01
CA VAL A 66 -17.43 -4.27 -4.40
C VAL A 66 -16.88 -5.50 -5.11
N LEU A 67 -15.59 -5.76 -4.95
CA LEU A 67 -14.89 -6.85 -5.64
C LEU A 67 -14.73 -8.08 -4.74
N GLY A 68 -14.83 -7.91 -3.42
CA GLY A 68 -14.53 -8.94 -2.44
C GLY A 68 -13.08 -8.90 -1.96
N VAL A 69 -12.83 -9.55 -0.83
CA VAL A 69 -11.50 -9.62 -0.18
C VAL A 69 -10.48 -10.42 -0.98
N GLU A 70 -10.94 -11.38 -1.78
CA GLU A 70 -10.10 -12.30 -2.55
C GLU A 70 -9.78 -11.81 -3.96
N HIS A 71 -10.37 -10.69 -4.38
CA HIS A 71 -10.15 -10.17 -5.73
C HIS A 71 -8.69 -9.72 -5.93
N PRO A 72 -8.05 -10.02 -7.08
CA PRO A 72 -6.67 -9.65 -7.36
C PRO A 72 -6.35 -8.17 -7.13
N ASP A 73 -7.27 -7.26 -7.47
CA ASP A 73 -7.10 -5.82 -7.23
C ASP A 73 -7.13 -5.43 -5.75
N THR A 74 -7.93 -6.12 -4.94
CA THR A 74 -7.98 -5.95 -3.49
C THR A 74 -6.66 -6.40 -2.88
N LEU A 75 -6.18 -7.59 -3.27
CA LEU A 75 -4.90 -8.15 -2.82
C LEU A 75 -3.71 -7.28 -3.23
N THR A 76 -3.73 -6.73 -4.45
CA THR A 76 -2.72 -5.78 -4.93
C THR A 76 -2.72 -4.49 -4.11
N SER A 77 -3.89 -4.04 -3.67
CA SER A 77 -4.02 -2.85 -2.82
C SER A 77 -3.48 -3.07 -1.41
N MET A 78 -3.71 -4.26 -0.85
CA MET A 78 -3.11 -4.67 0.43
C MET A 78 -1.59 -4.79 0.33
N ALA A 79 -1.06 -5.38 -0.75
CA ALA A 79 0.39 -5.48 -0.96
C ALA A 79 1.04 -4.08 -1.04
N ASN A 80 0.37 -3.11 -1.66
CA ASN A 80 0.83 -1.72 -1.70
C ASN A 80 0.83 -1.06 -0.30
N LEU A 81 -0.13 -1.39 0.56
CA LEU A 81 -0.16 -0.91 1.94
C LEU A 81 0.99 -1.51 2.77
N ALA A 82 1.31 -2.79 2.57
CA ALA A 82 2.47 -3.40 3.20
C ALA A 82 3.78 -2.72 2.80
N LEU A 83 3.99 -2.47 1.51
CA LEU A 83 5.17 -1.75 1.01
C LEU A 83 5.31 -0.36 1.62
N MET A 84 4.19 0.32 1.84
CA MET A 84 4.16 1.63 2.49
C MET A 84 4.59 1.53 3.97
N PHE A 85 4.14 0.52 4.71
CA PHE A 85 4.62 0.26 6.07
C PHE A 85 6.11 -0.12 6.10
N TRP A 86 6.56 -0.89 5.10
CA TRP A 86 7.96 -1.25 4.92
C TRP A 86 8.83 0.00 4.74
N ARG A 87 8.43 0.94 3.88
CA ARG A 87 9.14 2.22 3.69
C ARG A 87 9.23 3.07 4.96
N GLN A 88 8.24 2.96 5.85
CA GLN A 88 8.22 3.63 7.15
C GLN A 88 9.03 2.91 8.24
N ARG A 89 9.73 1.82 7.91
CA ARG A 89 10.38 0.92 8.87
C ARG A 89 9.42 0.30 9.90
N ARG A 90 8.11 0.32 9.62
CA ARG A 90 7.08 -0.33 10.43
C ARG A 90 6.95 -1.79 10.02
N TRP A 91 8.05 -2.53 10.16
CA TRP A 91 8.19 -3.90 9.64
C TRP A 91 7.10 -4.85 10.15
N LYS A 92 6.67 -4.70 11.41
CA LYS A 92 5.60 -5.53 11.99
C LYS A 92 4.25 -5.30 11.31
N ALA A 93 3.89 -4.04 11.03
CA ALA A 93 2.66 -3.71 10.33
C ALA A 93 2.68 -4.17 8.86
N ALA A 94 3.86 -4.14 8.21
CA ALA A 94 4.05 -4.69 6.86
C ALA A 94 3.84 -6.22 6.85
N GLU A 95 4.48 -6.93 7.78
CA GLU A 95 4.37 -8.38 7.95
C GLU A 95 2.91 -8.82 8.12
N ASP A 96 2.15 -8.18 9.01
CA ASP A 96 0.74 -8.53 9.28
C ASP A 96 -0.16 -8.39 8.04
N VAL A 97 0.18 -7.48 7.12
CA VAL A 97 -0.53 -7.31 5.85
C VAL A 97 -0.05 -8.31 4.80
N GLU A 98 1.27 -8.53 4.70
CA GLU A 98 1.87 -9.49 3.77
C GLU A 98 1.42 -10.93 4.04
N VAL A 99 1.35 -11.34 5.30
CA VAL A 99 0.85 -12.67 5.69
C VAL A 99 -0.60 -12.84 5.24
N ARG A 100 -1.46 -11.84 5.44
CA ARG A 100 -2.85 -11.89 4.98
C ARG A 100 -2.96 -12.01 3.47
N VAL A 101 -2.18 -11.22 2.72
CA VAL A 101 -2.15 -11.27 1.25
C VAL A 101 -1.66 -12.63 0.76
N MET A 102 -0.61 -13.18 1.37
CA MET A 102 -0.04 -14.47 1.00
C MET A 102 -1.06 -15.60 1.22
N GLU A 103 -1.70 -15.65 2.40
CA GLU A 103 -2.71 -16.65 2.72
C GLU A 103 -3.92 -16.58 1.78
N MET A 104 -4.37 -15.38 1.42
CA MET A 104 -5.46 -15.21 0.46
C MET A 104 -5.04 -15.63 -0.96
N ARG A 105 -3.86 -15.21 -1.44
CA ARG A 105 -3.35 -15.62 -2.76
C ARG A 105 -3.15 -17.12 -2.86
N LYS A 106 -2.67 -17.74 -1.79
CA LYS A 106 -2.55 -19.20 -1.67
C LYS A 106 -3.89 -19.91 -1.80
N ARG A 107 -4.97 -19.39 -1.20
CA ARG A 107 -6.32 -19.94 -1.34
C ARG A 107 -6.90 -19.75 -2.75
N VAL A 108 -6.73 -18.57 -3.34
CA VAL A 108 -7.37 -18.19 -4.61
C VAL A 108 -6.63 -18.72 -5.83
N LEU A 109 -5.30 -18.62 -5.83
CA LEU A 109 -4.44 -18.87 -6.99
C LEU A 109 -3.59 -20.14 -6.84
N GLY A 110 -3.46 -20.65 -5.61
CA GLY A 110 -2.58 -21.78 -5.30
C GLY A 110 -1.15 -21.37 -4.93
N ASN A 111 -0.36 -22.35 -4.49
CA ASN A 111 1.01 -22.15 -3.97
C ASN A 111 2.02 -21.79 -5.07
N GLU A 112 1.85 -22.32 -6.28
CA GLU A 112 2.82 -22.18 -7.37
C GLU A 112 2.58 -20.94 -8.23
N HIS A 113 1.49 -20.21 -7.99
CA HIS A 113 1.17 -19.03 -8.77
C HIS A 113 2.24 -17.95 -8.55
N PRO A 114 2.72 -17.28 -9.63
CA PRO A 114 3.75 -16.24 -9.53
C PRO A 114 3.45 -15.15 -8.49
N ASP A 115 2.19 -14.73 -8.38
CA ASP A 115 1.76 -13.75 -7.37
C ASP A 115 1.85 -14.25 -5.93
N THR A 116 1.63 -15.54 -5.68
CA THR A 116 1.78 -16.15 -4.36
C THR A 116 3.26 -16.23 -4.00
N LEU A 117 4.10 -16.66 -4.93
CA LEU A 117 5.56 -16.70 -4.77
C LEU A 117 6.15 -15.31 -4.52
N MET A 118 5.67 -14.29 -5.25
CA MET A 118 6.05 -12.89 -5.03
C MET A 118 5.68 -12.42 -3.62
N ALA A 119 4.48 -12.76 -3.13
CA ALA A 119 4.05 -12.41 -1.78
C ALA A 119 4.92 -13.09 -0.70
N MET A 120 5.28 -14.36 -0.90
CA MET A 120 6.20 -15.08 -0.02
C MET A 120 7.61 -14.46 -0.02
N ALA A 121 8.11 -14.06 -1.20
CA ALA A 121 9.41 -13.39 -1.31
C ALA A 121 9.44 -12.04 -0.58
N ASN A 122 8.38 -11.24 -0.72
CA ASN A 122 8.24 -9.97 0.00
C ASN A 122 8.22 -10.19 1.52
N LEU A 123 7.43 -11.17 2.00
CA LEU A 123 7.37 -11.52 3.42
C LEU A 123 8.75 -11.96 3.96
N ALA A 124 9.48 -12.80 3.23
CA ALA A 124 10.83 -13.22 3.61
C ALA A 124 11.79 -12.02 3.72
N PHE A 125 11.68 -11.06 2.80
CA PHE A 125 12.50 -9.84 2.83
C PHE A 125 12.15 -8.93 4.01
N THR A 126 10.87 -8.80 4.35
CA THR A 126 10.40 -8.07 5.54
C THR A 126 10.90 -8.70 6.82
N LEU A 127 10.80 -10.04 6.97
CA LEU A 127 11.31 -10.77 8.13
C LEU A 127 12.83 -10.61 8.31
N LYS A 128 13.59 -10.69 7.20
CA LYS A 128 15.05 -10.45 7.23
C LYS A 128 15.37 -9.03 7.70
N SER A 129 14.63 -8.04 7.22
CA SER A 129 14.80 -6.64 7.63
C SER A 129 14.43 -6.43 9.10
N GLN A 130 13.40 -7.13 9.59
CA GLN A 130 13.00 -7.11 11.00
C GLN A 130 14.10 -7.70 11.90
N ASN A 131 14.68 -8.84 11.55
CA ASN A 131 15.78 -9.45 12.33
C ASN A 131 17.02 -8.55 12.36
N ARG A 132 17.44 -7.98 11.22
CA ARG A 132 18.54 -7.00 11.19
C ARG A 132 18.28 -5.77 12.04
N SER A 133 17.03 -5.30 12.11
CA SER A 133 16.67 -4.18 12.98
C SER A 133 16.69 -4.54 14.46
N LYS A 134 16.32 -5.78 14.82
CA LYS A 134 16.44 -6.29 16.20
C LYS A 134 17.91 -6.43 16.61
N GLU A 135 18.76 -6.96 15.72
CA GLU A 135 20.21 -7.04 15.91
C GLU A 135 20.83 -5.64 16.08
N ALA A 136 20.49 -4.69 15.21
CA ALA A 136 20.98 -3.31 15.30
C ALA A 136 20.49 -2.54 16.55
N SER A 137 19.35 -2.96 17.13
CA SER A 137 18.79 -2.35 18.35
C SER A 137 19.33 -2.97 19.64
N CYS A 138 20.14 -4.04 19.56
CA CYS A 138 20.73 -4.72 20.70
C CYS A 138 22.18 -4.24 20.88
N PRO A 139 22.51 -3.38 21.86
CA PRO A 139 23.86 -2.79 21.97
C PRO A 139 24.92 -3.72 22.60
N LEU A 140 24.67 -5.02 22.75
CA LEU A 140 25.49 -5.91 23.59
C LEU A 140 26.54 -6.74 22.84
N LEU A 141 27.08 -6.23 21.72
CA LEU A 141 28.27 -6.83 21.09
C LEU A 141 29.31 -5.76 20.75
N TYR A 142 29.81 -5.08 21.79
CA TYR A 142 31.13 -4.47 21.77
C TYR A 142 31.78 -4.56 23.15
#